data_AF-A0A4R1NTM6-F1
#
_entry.id   AF-A0A4R1NTM6-F1
#
_cell.length_a   1.000
_cell.length_b   1.000
_cell.length_c   1.000
_cell.angle_alpha   90.00
_cell.angle_beta   90.00
_cell.angle_gamma   90.00
#
_symmetry.space_group_name_H-M   'P 1'
#
loop_
_entity.id
_entity.type
_entity.pdbx_description
1 polymer ?
#
loop_
_entity_poly.entity_id
_entity_poly.type
_entity_poly.pdbx_seq_one_letter_code
_entity_poly.pdbx_strand_id
1 'polypeptide(L)'
;MTLDDQARRILRMNDKGGYTLPTHGLYPYQWNWDSAFVAWGLATFDIPRAWDELDTLFASQWNSGMVPHIIFHQSDPGYFPGPDVWATGQSPETSGISQPPVAATMARLVWEQDKEKGHDRLKALYSKLLSWHRWWQEVRCTHGPAAIIHPWESGRDNCPDWDIGMADVDGSNVGDYTRRDTGHVDTSMRPTKADYDKYIAMVQFGVSVDWDQEQIVSEGPFLMADPGITFILLRAHEDLIVLGEALGEDTSEVQTWANNLRSSVSGIWNPNLQAYDARNLRTGEFAGILGSGAFLAYLANAGRPELDTQLMRAWNAVTYGIPSADPETPSFNPRKYWRGPSWPVMNALMAIGLKDAGRADLEKRLRDETAALIRKHGFYEYFDPLDATPCGGNDFSWTAAIWLTWAGQDDKGAA
;
A
#
# COMPACT_ATOMS: atom_id res chain seq x y z
N MET A 1 -13.39 -27.40 5.61
CA MET A 1 -13.67 -25.97 5.31
C MET A 1 -12.93 -25.65 4.03
N THR A 2 -13.58 -25.07 3.03
CA THR A 2 -12.88 -24.65 1.80
C THR A 2 -11.99 -23.43 2.10
N LEU A 3 -11.05 -23.09 1.22
CA LEU A 3 -10.25 -21.86 1.37
C LEU A 3 -11.13 -20.60 1.27
N ASP A 4 -12.19 -20.63 0.46
CA ASP A 4 -13.20 -19.56 0.41
C ASP A 4 -13.90 -19.37 1.76
N ASP A 5 -14.34 -20.47 2.38
CA ASP A 5 -14.96 -20.41 3.71
C ASP A 5 -13.98 -19.93 4.77
N GLN A 6 -12.70 -20.33 4.67
CA GLN A 6 -11.64 -19.85 5.56
C GLN A 6 -11.41 -18.36 5.39
N ALA A 7 -11.31 -17.85 4.17
CA ALA A 7 -11.13 -16.44 3.87
C ALA A 7 -12.30 -15.59 4.39
N ARG A 8 -13.55 -16.01 4.14
CA ARG A 8 -14.74 -15.35 4.69
C ARG A 8 -14.76 -15.35 6.21
N ARG A 9 -14.35 -16.47 6.84
CA ARG A 9 -14.23 -16.58 8.30
C ARG A 9 -13.19 -15.59 8.83
N ILE A 10 -12.03 -15.46 8.18
CA ILE A 10 -10.97 -14.53 8.58
C ILE A 10 -11.49 -13.09 8.57
N LEU A 11 -12.10 -12.65 7.46
CA LEU A 11 -12.63 -11.29 7.36
C LEU A 11 -13.69 -11.00 8.44
N ARG A 12 -14.61 -11.95 8.71
CA ARG A 12 -15.60 -11.81 9.78
C ARG A 12 -15.00 -11.83 11.18
N MET A 13 -13.93 -12.60 11.39
CA MET A 13 -13.25 -12.71 12.68
C MET A 13 -12.48 -11.42 13.01
N ASN A 14 -11.90 -10.78 12.00
CA ASN A 14 -11.13 -9.55 12.15
C ASN A 14 -12.01 -8.28 12.11
N ASP A 15 -13.31 -8.40 11.78
CA ASP A 15 -14.28 -7.31 11.81
C ASP A 15 -14.53 -6.83 13.25
N LYS A 16 -14.53 -5.52 13.45
CA LYS A 16 -14.79 -4.82 14.72
C LYS A 16 -16.08 -4.01 14.72
N GLY A 17 -16.98 -4.25 13.76
CA GLY A 17 -18.29 -3.61 13.68
C GLY A 17 -18.26 -2.29 12.91
N GLY A 18 -17.56 -2.26 11.78
CA GLY A 18 -17.46 -1.10 10.89
C GLY A 18 -16.09 -0.94 10.23
N TYR A 19 -15.05 -1.48 10.87
CA TYR A 19 -13.70 -1.60 10.33
C TYR A 19 -13.14 -2.99 10.60
N THR A 20 -12.11 -3.38 9.84
CA THR A 20 -11.49 -4.70 9.94
C THR A 20 -10.01 -4.57 10.27
N LEU A 21 -9.54 -5.39 11.23
CA LEU A 21 -8.11 -5.46 11.54
C LEU A 21 -7.33 -6.17 10.41
N PRO A 22 -6.09 -5.77 10.10
CA PRO A 22 -5.25 -6.56 9.20
C PRO A 22 -4.99 -7.97 9.75
N THR A 23 -4.69 -8.09 11.04
CA THR A 23 -4.66 -9.36 11.78
C THR A 23 -4.72 -9.11 13.28
N HIS A 24 -5.24 -10.07 14.03
CA HIS A 24 -5.38 -9.98 15.48
C HIS A 24 -4.02 -9.88 16.20
N GLY A 25 -3.92 -8.99 17.18
CA GLY A 25 -2.73 -8.82 18.03
C GLY A 25 -1.65 -7.96 17.40
N LEU A 26 -1.10 -8.35 16.24
CA LEU A 26 -0.01 -7.61 15.59
C LEU A 26 -0.46 -6.22 15.10
N TYR A 27 -1.67 -6.13 14.53
CA TYR A 27 -2.22 -4.91 13.96
C TYR A 27 -3.64 -4.65 14.52
N PRO A 28 -3.78 -4.10 15.74
CA PRO A 28 -5.06 -4.01 16.46
C PRO A 28 -5.96 -2.82 16.10
N TYR A 29 -5.64 -2.10 15.03
CA TYR A 29 -6.37 -0.93 14.52
C TYR A 29 -6.87 -1.09 13.07
N GLN A 30 -7.49 -0.03 12.54
CA GLN A 30 -7.80 0.06 11.11
C GLN A 30 -6.62 0.69 10.37
N TRP A 31 -6.14 0.04 9.30
CA TRP A 31 -5.14 0.59 8.38
C TRP A 31 -5.77 1.00 7.06
N ASN A 32 -5.29 2.10 6.49
CA ASN A 32 -5.87 2.74 5.31
C ASN A 32 -5.95 1.80 4.11
N TRP A 33 -4.80 1.38 3.54
CA TRP A 33 -4.83 0.59 2.32
C TRP A 33 -5.39 -0.83 2.58
N ASP A 34 -5.16 -1.40 3.77
CA ASP A 34 -5.69 -2.70 4.19
C ASP A 34 -7.22 -2.69 4.14
N SER A 35 -7.84 -1.63 4.67
CA SER A 35 -9.30 -1.44 4.66
C SER A 35 -9.86 -1.41 3.24
N ALA A 36 -9.14 -0.77 2.30
CA ALA A 36 -9.57 -0.72 0.90
C ALA A 36 -9.53 -2.12 0.24
N PHE A 37 -8.48 -2.92 0.49
CA PHE A 37 -8.44 -4.31 0.02
C PHE A 37 -9.49 -5.18 0.72
N VAL A 38 -9.73 -4.97 2.01
CA VAL A 38 -10.77 -5.67 2.76
C VAL A 38 -12.16 -5.36 2.20
N ALA A 39 -12.46 -4.10 1.87
CA ALA A 39 -13.69 -3.72 1.20
C ALA A 39 -13.87 -4.51 -0.12
N TRP A 40 -12.82 -4.61 -0.94
CA TRP A 40 -12.86 -5.41 -2.16
C TRP A 40 -13.16 -6.90 -1.87
N GLY A 41 -12.54 -7.48 -0.83
CA GLY A 41 -12.81 -8.84 -0.37
C GLY A 41 -14.24 -9.07 0.12
N LEU A 42 -14.74 -8.16 0.98
CA LEU A 42 -16.09 -8.18 1.53
C LEU A 42 -17.15 -8.12 0.42
N ALA A 43 -16.93 -7.33 -0.64
CA ALA A 43 -17.88 -7.20 -1.73
C ALA A 43 -18.20 -8.52 -2.44
N THR A 44 -17.38 -9.56 -2.29
CA THR A 44 -17.65 -10.90 -2.84
C THR A 44 -18.75 -11.66 -2.11
N PHE A 45 -19.18 -11.23 -0.91
CA PHE A 45 -20.25 -11.88 -0.15
C PHE A 45 -21.11 -10.94 0.72
N ASP A 46 -20.71 -9.68 0.91
CA ASP A 46 -21.40 -8.68 1.72
C ASP A 46 -21.05 -7.25 1.25
N ILE A 47 -21.72 -6.81 0.17
CA ILE A 47 -21.51 -5.48 -0.45
C ILE A 47 -21.81 -4.32 0.51
N PRO A 48 -22.91 -4.32 1.30
CA PRO A 48 -23.13 -3.26 2.29
C PRO A 48 -21.97 -3.09 3.26
N ARG A 49 -21.44 -4.20 3.81
CA ARG A 49 -20.30 -4.16 4.74
C ARG A 49 -19.00 -3.68 4.06
N ALA A 50 -18.82 -3.97 2.77
CA ALA A 50 -17.70 -3.42 2.00
C ALA A 50 -17.72 -1.88 1.96
N TRP A 51 -18.90 -1.29 1.75
CA TRP A 51 -19.05 0.17 1.81
C TRP A 51 -18.86 0.72 3.23
N ASP A 52 -19.33 0.01 4.26
CA ASP A 52 -19.13 0.43 5.66
C ASP A 52 -17.64 0.52 6.02
N GLU A 53 -16.79 -0.35 5.46
CA GLU A 53 -15.34 -0.32 5.65
C GLU A 53 -14.72 0.97 5.11
N LEU A 54 -15.09 1.36 3.89
CA LEU A 54 -14.63 2.60 3.24
C LEU A 54 -15.17 3.83 3.96
N ASP A 55 -16.46 3.83 4.31
CA ASP A 55 -17.07 4.96 5.00
C ASP A 55 -16.43 5.19 6.38
N THR A 56 -16.10 4.12 7.11
CA THR A 56 -15.41 4.22 8.40
C THR A 56 -13.98 4.76 8.25
N LEU A 57 -13.25 4.31 7.22
CA LEU A 57 -11.92 4.85 6.89
C LEU A 57 -12.00 6.37 6.63
N PHE A 58 -12.92 6.77 5.76
CA PHE A 58 -13.08 8.16 5.32
C PHE A 58 -13.85 9.06 6.29
N ALA A 59 -14.40 8.50 7.37
CA ALA A 59 -14.91 9.27 8.51
C ALA A 59 -13.76 9.93 9.31
N SER A 60 -12.55 9.37 9.24
CA SER A 60 -11.34 9.89 9.92
C SER A 60 -10.42 10.70 9.00
N GLN A 61 -10.93 11.12 7.84
CA GLN A 61 -10.24 12.03 6.94
C GLN A 61 -10.05 13.39 7.62
N TRP A 62 -8.83 13.93 7.55
CA TRP A 62 -8.50 15.25 8.10
C TRP A 62 -9.18 16.35 7.29
N ASN A 63 -9.34 17.53 7.91
CA ASN A 63 -9.90 18.71 7.22
C ASN A 63 -9.08 19.14 5.98
N SER A 64 -7.78 18.81 5.96
CA SER A 64 -6.89 19.05 4.80
C SER A 64 -7.15 18.11 3.62
N GLY A 65 -7.97 17.07 3.80
CA GLY A 65 -8.20 16.00 2.82
C GLY A 65 -7.33 14.76 3.03
N MET A 66 -6.28 14.82 3.86
CA MET A 66 -5.44 13.66 4.16
C MET A 66 -6.26 12.52 4.80
N VAL A 67 -6.11 11.30 4.31
CA VAL A 67 -6.59 10.09 4.99
C VAL A 67 -5.40 9.43 5.69
N PRO A 68 -5.39 9.37 7.04
CA PRO A 68 -4.24 8.86 7.79
C PRO A 68 -4.08 7.35 7.60
N HIS A 69 -2.85 6.84 7.78
CA HIS A 69 -2.59 5.41 7.60
C HIS A 69 -3.15 4.52 8.71
N ILE A 70 -3.33 5.05 9.93
CA ILE A 70 -3.92 4.33 11.07
C ILE A 70 -5.03 5.16 11.71
N ILE A 71 -6.13 4.50 12.05
CA ILE A 71 -7.22 5.03 12.86
C ILE A 71 -7.30 4.26 14.18
N PHE A 72 -7.05 4.96 15.29
CA PHE A 72 -7.00 4.39 16.63
C PHE A 72 -8.40 4.40 17.27
N HIS A 73 -9.30 3.55 16.76
CA HIS A 73 -10.69 3.44 17.24
C HIS A 73 -10.82 3.20 18.75
N GLN A 74 -9.91 2.40 19.32
CA GLN A 74 -9.84 2.10 20.75
C GLN A 74 -8.39 1.90 21.15
N SER A 75 -7.90 2.59 22.18
CA SER A 75 -6.51 2.46 22.64
C SER A 75 -6.13 1.00 22.97
N ASP A 76 -5.05 0.52 22.37
CA ASP A 76 -4.44 -0.79 22.62
C ASP A 76 -2.97 -0.62 23.06
N PRO A 77 -2.62 -0.94 24.33
CA PRO A 77 -1.26 -0.83 24.83
C PRO A 77 -0.28 -1.85 24.23
N GLY A 78 -0.80 -2.84 23.50
CA GLY A 78 -0.08 -3.85 22.75
C GLY A 78 0.48 -3.36 21.41
N TYR A 79 0.23 -2.11 21.01
CA TYR A 79 0.76 -1.54 19.77
C TYR A 79 1.65 -0.31 20.03
N PHE A 80 2.69 -0.15 19.21
CA PHE A 80 3.57 1.01 19.23
C PHE A 80 4.08 1.33 17.81
N PRO A 81 4.09 2.61 17.38
CA PRO A 81 3.70 3.82 18.13
C PRO A 81 2.17 4.01 18.21
N GLY A 82 1.66 4.17 19.43
CA GLY A 82 0.25 4.43 19.71
C GLY A 82 -0.12 5.92 19.58
N PRO A 83 -1.39 6.28 19.80
CA PRO A 83 -1.91 7.63 19.58
C PRO A 83 -1.16 8.72 20.36
N ASP A 84 -0.74 8.45 21.60
CA ASP A 84 0.02 9.40 22.44
C ASP A 84 1.37 9.80 21.80
N VAL A 85 1.97 8.92 21.00
CA VAL A 85 3.23 9.20 20.29
C VAL A 85 2.97 10.03 19.04
N TRP A 86 1.85 9.78 18.37
CA TRP A 86 1.43 10.52 17.19
C TRP A 86 0.92 11.92 17.53
N ALA A 87 0.24 12.09 18.66
CA ALA A 87 -0.19 13.38 19.21
C ALA A 87 -0.84 14.33 18.18
N THR A 88 -1.66 13.79 17.26
CA THR A 88 -2.22 14.55 16.12
C THR A 88 -3.39 15.46 16.48
N GLY A 89 -3.96 15.32 17.69
CA GLY A 89 -5.13 16.06 18.14
C GLY A 89 -6.44 15.72 17.40
N GLN A 90 -6.45 14.68 16.57
CA GLN A 90 -7.63 14.25 15.83
C GLN A 90 -8.63 13.46 16.70
N SER A 91 -9.90 13.43 16.29
CA SER A 91 -10.96 12.64 16.95
C SER A 91 -11.80 11.89 15.89
N PRO A 92 -11.76 10.54 15.85
CA PRO A 92 -10.94 9.65 16.67
C PRO A 92 -9.44 9.91 16.46
N GLU A 93 -8.60 9.43 17.38
CA GLU A 93 -7.15 9.60 17.27
C GLU A 93 -6.64 8.89 16.00
N THR A 94 -5.72 9.53 15.29
CA THR A 94 -5.13 8.98 14.06
C THR A 94 -3.63 9.20 14.04
N SER A 95 -2.92 8.45 13.22
CA SER A 95 -1.53 8.76 12.86
C SER A 95 -1.42 10.06 12.06
N GLY A 96 -0.22 10.64 12.00
CA GLY A 96 0.05 11.90 11.28
C GLY A 96 0.56 11.75 9.84
N ILE A 97 0.58 10.53 9.30
CA ILE A 97 1.06 10.22 7.94
C ILE A 97 -0.01 9.47 7.13
N SER A 98 0.13 9.45 5.81
CA SER A 98 -0.80 8.79 4.86
C SER A 98 -0.32 7.37 4.46
N GLN A 99 -1.03 6.70 3.54
CA GLN A 99 -0.67 5.38 2.97
C GLN A 99 -1.03 5.33 1.47
N PRO A 100 -0.67 4.27 0.71
CA PRO A 100 -0.95 4.18 -0.72
C PRO A 100 -2.42 4.46 -1.08
N PRO A 101 -2.70 5.37 -2.04
CA PRO A 101 -4.05 5.81 -2.35
C PRO A 101 -4.84 4.83 -3.23
N VAL A 102 -4.98 3.58 -2.78
CA VAL A 102 -5.70 2.52 -3.51
C VAL A 102 -7.23 2.65 -3.43
N ALA A 103 -7.76 3.54 -2.57
CA ALA A 103 -9.18 3.55 -2.23
C ALA A 103 -10.10 3.84 -3.42
N ALA A 104 -9.74 4.74 -4.34
CA ALA A 104 -10.56 5.00 -5.54
C ALA A 104 -10.66 3.75 -6.44
N THR A 105 -9.53 3.06 -6.64
CA THR A 105 -9.49 1.78 -7.37
C THR A 105 -10.35 0.71 -6.71
N MET A 106 -10.20 0.53 -5.39
CA MET A 106 -10.98 -0.49 -4.67
C MET A 106 -12.46 -0.13 -4.62
N ALA A 107 -12.82 1.13 -4.39
CA ALA A 107 -14.21 1.60 -4.42
C ALA A 107 -14.84 1.36 -5.79
N ARG A 108 -14.10 1.57 -6.88
CA ARG A 108 -14.56 1.22 -8.23
C ARG A 108 -14.81 -0.28 -8.38
N LEU A 109 -13.87 -1.12 -7.96
CA LEU A 109 -14.02 -2.57 -8.05
C LEU A 109 -15.18 -3.10 -7.20
N VAL A 110 -15.47 -2.48 -6.05
CA VAL A 110 -16.65 -2.76 -5.22
C VAL A 110 -17.93 -2.30 -5.93
N TRP A 111 -17.96 -1.06 -6.42
CA TRP A 111 -19.11 -0.50 -7.13
C TRP A 111 -19.48 -1.29 -8.39
N GLU A 112 -18.51 -1.79 -9.13
CA GLU A 112 -18.75 -2.59 -10.34
C GLU A 112 -19.44 -3.95 -10.04
N GLN A 113 -19.41 -4.45 -8.81
CA GLN A 113 -20.16 -5.66 -8.41
C GLN A 113 -21.68 -5.44 -8.35
N ASP A 114 -22.12 -4.25 -7.93
CA ASP A 114 -23.52 -3.86 -7.86
C ASP A 114 -23.65 -2.32 -7.95
N LYS A 115 -23.69 -1.83 -9.20
CA LYS A 115 -23.68 -0.38 -9.48
C LYS A 115 -24.90 0.35 -8.94
N GLU A 116 -26.05 -0.33 -8.94
CA GLU A 116 -27.31 0.25 -8.49
C GLU A 116 -27.29 0.43 -6.97
N LYS A 117 -26.95 -0.62 -6.20
CA LYS A 117 -26.88 -0.50 -4.73
C LYS A 117 -25.69 0.33 -4.25
N GLY A 118 -24.61 0.36 -5.02
CA GLY A 118 -23.42 1.15 -4.70
C GLY A 118 -23.55 2.64 -5.01
N HIS A 119 -24.53 3.06 -5.81
CA HIS A 119 -24.61 4.44 -6.32
C HIS A 119 -24.60 5.51 -5.20
N ASP A 120 -25.49 5.38 -4.22
CA ASP A 120 -25.62 6.40 -3.17
C ASP A 120 -24.42 6.42 -2.22
N ARG A 121 -23.84 5.24 -1.94
CA ARG A 121 -22.61 5.12 -1.13
C ARG A 121 -21.42 5.73 -1.88
N LEU A 122 -21.27 5.43 -3.17
CA LEU A 122 -20.25 6.02 -4.03
C LEU A 122 -20.39 7.55 -4.08
N LYS A 123 -21.61 8.06 -4.27
CA LYS A 123 -21.87 9.49 -4.30
C LYS A 123 -21.44 10.19 -3.00
N ALA A 124 -21.74 9.58 -1.85
CA ALA A 124 -21.30 10.11 -0.56
C ALA A 124 -19.77 10.10 -0.40
N LEU A 125 -19.11 9.03 -0.87
CA LEU A 125 -17.67 8.85 -0.76
C LEU A 125 -16.86 9.71 -1.77
N TYR A 126 -17.41 10.00 -2.95
CA TYR A 126 -16.70 10.65 -4.06
C TYR A 126 -16.06 11.99 -3.66
N SER A 127 -16.81 12.86 -2.96
CA SER A 127 -16.29 14.16 -2.51
C SER A 127 -15.08 14.02 -1.55
N LYS A 128 -15.05 12.96 -0.76
CA LYS A 128 -13.96 12.65 0.17
C LYS A 128 -12.75 12.08 -0.57
N LEU A 129 -12.96 11.20 -1.55
CA LEU A 129 -11.91 10.73 -2.45
C LEU A 129 -11.26 11.90 -3.20
N LEU A 130 -12.08 12.79 -3.77
CA LEU A 130 -11.59 13.98 -4.48
C LEU A 130 -10.71 14.86 -3.58
N SER A 131 -11.13 15.13 -2.33
CA SER A 131 -10.33 15.90 -1.37
C SER A 131 -9.01 15.22 -1.02
N TRP A 132 -8.97 13.89 -0.91
CA TRP A 132 -7.72 13.18 -0.64
C TRP A 132 -6.76 13.19 -1.83
N HIS A 133 -7.30 13.07 -3.05
CA HIS A 133 -6.51 13.19 -4.27
C HIS A 133 -5.96 14.60 -4.44
N ARG A 134 -6.75 15.63 -4.12
CA ARG A 134 -6.29 17.02 -4.08
C ARG A 134 -5.14 17.20 -3.09
N TRP A 135 -5.28 16.66 -1.86
CA TRP A 135 -4.21 16.69 -0.87
C TRP A 135 -2.91 16.03 -1.38
N TRP A 136 -2.99 14.85 -2.01
CA TRP A 136 -1.81 14.21 -2.61
C TRP A 136 -1.14 15.10 -3.65
N GLN A 137 -1.93 15.76 -4.49
CA GLN A 137 -1.41 16.61 -5.56
C GLN A 137 -0.75 17.88 -5.04
N GLU A 138 -1.43 18.57 -4.13
CA GLU A 138 -0.99 19.86 -3.60
C GLU A 138 0.17 19.74 -2.60
N VAL A 139 0.20 18.65 -1.82
CA VAL A 139 1.17 18.48 -0.73
C VAL A 139 2.32 17.55 -1.12
N ARG A 140 2.02 16.43 -1.79
CA ARG A 140 2.97 15.33 -1.99
C ARG A 140 3.49 15.18 -3.42
N CYS A 141 2.84 15.77 -4.43
CA CYS A 141 3.33 15.78 -5.81
C CYS A 141 4.00 17.11 -6.20
N THR A 142 4.42 17.92 -5.23
CA THR A 142 5.06 19.24 -5.44
C THR A 142 6.39 19.17 -6.21
N HIS A 143 7.01 17.99 -6.26
CA HIS A 143 8.26 17.74 -6.99
C HIS A 143 8.03 16.96 -8.31
N GLY A 144 6.77 16.79 -8.72
CA GLY A 144 6.35 16.00 -9.87
C GLY A 144 5.85 14.60 -9.46
N PRO A 145 6.72 13.62 -9.18
CA PRO A 145 6.30 12.31 -8.64
C PRO A 145 5.74 12.44 -7.22
N ALA A 146 5.02 11.42 -6.75
CA ALA A 146 4.54 11.39 -5.38
C ALA A 146 5.70 11.18 -4.40
N ALA A 147 5.77 12.05 -3.40
CA ALA A 147 6.77 12.04 -2.35
C ALA A 147 6.21 11.49 -1.03
N ILE A 148 7.02 10.67 -0.37
CA ILE A 148 6.79 10.19 0.99
C ILE A 148 7.75 10.90 1.96
N ILE A 149 7.23 11.23 3.14
CA ILE A 149 7.97 11.86 4.26
C ILE A 149 8.36 10.83 5.32
N HIS A 150 7.84 9.61 5.21
CA HIS A 150 8.13 8.52 6.12
C HIS A 150 8.04 7.18 5.35
N PRO A 151 8.97 6.22 5.54
CA PRO A 151 8.92 4.92 4.86
C PRO A 151 7.60 4.16 5.01
N TRP A 152 6.96 4.23 6.19
CA TRP A 152 5.61 3.68 6.44
C TRP A 152 4.52 4.17 5.48
N GLU A 153 4.65 5.37 4.89
CA GLU A 153 3.67 5.86 3.92
C GLU A 153 3.69 5.08 2.61
N SER A 154 4.80 4.43 2.29
CA SER A 154 4.90 3.56 1.11
C SER A 154 4.10 2.25 1.27
N GLY A 155 3.74 1.89 2.51
CA GLY A 155 3.32 0.53 2.87
C GLY A 155 4.44 -0.51 2.77
N ARG A 156 5.68 -0.09 2.48
CA ARG A 156 6.87 -0.93 2.23
C ARG A 156 8.02 -0.58 3.18
N ASP A 157 7.74 -0.62 4.48
CA ASP A 157 8.47 0.05 5.57
C ASP A 157 10.00 -0.04 5.54
N ASN A 158 10.54 -1.25 5.33
CA ASN A 158 11.99 -1.50 5.37
C ASN A 158 12.54 -1.95 4.01
N CYS A 159 11.83 -1.63 2.93
CA CYS A 159 12.29 -1.90 1.59
C CYS A 159 13.62 -1.17 1.35
N PRO A 160 14.58 -1.77 0.62
CA PRO A 160 15.90 -1.15 0.44
C PRO A 160 15.86 0.20 -0.31
N ASP A 161 14.77 0.51 -1.04
CA ASP A 161 14.54 1.82 -1.68
C ASP A 161 14.81 3.01 -0.74
N TRP A 162 14.52 2.84 0.56
CA TRP A 162 14.57 3.90 1.55
C TRP A 162 15.92 4.06 2.23
N ASP A 163 16.85 3.12 2.02
CA ASP A 163 18.13 3.09 2.75
C ASP A 163 18.93 4.38 2.55
N ILE A 164 18.89 4.97 1.35
CA ILE A 164 19.57 6.25 1.06
C ILE A 164 18.89 7.46 1.74
N GLY A 165 17.55 7.46 1.83
CA GLY A 165 16.81 8.54 2.48
C GLY A 165 16.89 8.46 4.00
N MET A 166 17.04 7.25 4.52
CA MET A 166 17.21 6.97 5.94
C MET A 166 18.62 7.24 6.43
N ALA A 167 19.64 7.26 5.55
CA ALA A 167 21.06 7.35 5.94
C ALA A 167 21.33 8.52 6.89
N ASP A 168 20.79 9.71 6.57
CA ASP A 168 21.05 10.97 7.27
C ASP A 168 20.01 11.31 8.36
N VAL A 169 19.01 10.45 8.60
CA VAL A 169 18.05 10.66 9.69
C VAL A 169 18.72 10.41 11.04
N ASP A 170 18.78 11.44 11.89
CA ASP A 170 19.32 11.34 13.24
C ASP A 170 18.30 10.74 14.22
N GLY A 171 18.45 9.44 14.52
CA GLY A 171 17.66 8.73 15.52
C GLY A 171 18.21 8.77 16.95
N SER A 172 19.29 9.52 17.22
CA SER A 172 19.99 9.42 18.51
C SER A 172 19.23 10.01 19.71
N ASN A 173 18.26 10.90 19.46
CA ASN A 173 17.56 11.67 20.49
C ASN A 173 16.10 11.24 20.72
N VAL A 174 15.69 10.07 20.23
CA VAL A 174 14.29 9.62 20.32
C VAL A 174 13.82 9.20 21.72
N GLY A 175 14.74 9.07 22.67
CA GLY A 175 14.46 8.61 24.03
C GLY A 175 14.14 7.11 24.10
N ASP A 176 13.69 6.67 25.28
CA ASP A 176 13.36 5.27 25.53
C ASP A 176 11.94 4.93 25.07
N TYR A 177 11.79 3.82 24.36
CA TYR A 177 10.50 3.26 24.00
C TYR A 177 10.58 1.72 23.92
N THR A 178 9.43 1.07 24.05
CA THR A 178 9.34 -0.40 23.93
C THR A 178 8.59 -0.77 22.67
N ARG A 179 9.29 -1.42 21.74
CA ARG A 179 8.65 -2.04 20.56
C ARG A 179 7.72 -3.17 20.99
N ARG A 180 6.57 -3.26 20.31
CA ARG A 180 5.57 -4.31 20.57
C ARG A 180 5.50 -5.35 19.46
N ASP A 181 5.85 -4.97 18.23
CA ASP A 181 5.78 -5.85 17.06
C ASP A 181 6.70 -7.08 17.17
N THR A 182 7.85 -6.96 17.83
CA THR A 182 8.79 -8.07 18.10
C THR A 182 8.27 -9.09 19.12
N GLY A 183 7.17 -8.78 19.82
CA GLY A 183 6.49 -9.73 20.70
C GLY A 183 5.53 -10.67 19.95
N HIS A 184 5.20 -10.35 18.70
CA HIS A 184 4.21 -11.08 17.90
C HIS A 184 4.82 -11.86 16.74
N VAL A 185 6.00 -11.46 16.24
CA VAL A 185 6.69 -12.06 15.09
C VAL A 185 8.18 -12.21 15.40
N ASP A 186 8.83 -13.22 14.80
CA ASP A 186 10.29 -13.41 14.88
C ASP A 186 11.05 -12.12 14.51
N THR A 187 11.99 -11.72 15.36
CA THR A 187 12.74 -10.48 15.21
C THR A 187 13.58 -10.43 13.94
N SER A 188 14.02 -11.58 13.42
CA SER A 188 14.77 -11.68 12.17
C SER A 188 13.93 -11.28 10.94
N MET A 189 12.60 -11.33 11.08
CA MET A 189 11.65 -10.94 10.05
C MET A 189 11.25 -9.45 10.12
N ARG A 190 11.75 -8.67 11.09
CA ARG A 190 11.31 -7.28 11.34
C ARG A 190 12.43 -6.25 11.14
N PRO A 191 12.10 -4.95 11.04
CA PRO A 191 13.12 -3.87 11.03
C PRO A 191 13.96 -3.88 12.31
N THR A 192 15.16 -3.33 12.26
CA THR A 192 16.10 -3.27 13.39
C THR A 192 15.72 -2.16 14.39
N LYS A 193 16.40 -2.08 15.54
CA LYS A 193 16.22 -0.95 16.47
C LYS A 193 16.67 0.37 15.83
N ALA A 194 17.79 0.37 15.11
CA ALA A 194 18.30 1.57 14.45
C ALA A 194 17.33 2.10 13.38
N ASP A 195 16.64 1.20 12.66
CA ASP A 195 15.57 1.59 11.74
C ASP A 195 14.42 2.26 12.50
N TYR A 196 13.97 1.68 13.62
CA TYR A 196 12.91 2.25 14.45
C TYR A 196 13.28 3.57 15.11
N ASP A 197 14.52 3.75 15.55
CA ASP A 197 14.99 5.01 16.10
C ASP A 197 14.83 6.14 15.06
N LYS A 198 15.10 5.85 13.80
CA LYS A 198 14.90 6.82 12.71
C LYS A 198 13.41 7.05 12.41
N TYR A 199 12.58 6.00 12.43
CA TYR A 199 11.12 6.13 12.28
C TYR A 199 10.53 7.06 13.35
N ILE A 200 10.91 6.86 14.62
CA ILE A 200 10.42 7.71 15.72
C ILE A 200 10.95 9.14 15.61
N ALA A 201 12.18 9.36 15.13
CA ALA A 201 12.69 10.72 14.91
C ALA A 201 11.85 11.50 13.88
N MET A 202 11.40 10.84 12.81
CA MET A 202 10.49 11.44 11.84
C MET A 202 9.11 11.74 12.45
N VAL A 203 8.58 10.85 13.29
CA VAL A 203 7.32 11.11 14.03
C VAL A 203 7.47 12.30 14.97
N GLN A 204 8.56 12.39 15.72
CA GLN A 204 8.86 13.52 16.60
C GLN A 204 8.99 14.84 15.85
N PHE A 205 9.59 14.82 14.65
CA PHE A 205 9.62 15.99 13.78
C PHE A 205 8.20 16.43 13.42
N GLY A 206 7.35 15.49 12.96
CA GLY A 206 5.95 15.76 12.65
C GLY A 206 5.19 16.39 13.82
N VAL A 207 5.35 15.86 15.04
CA VAL A 207 4.77 16.43 16.26
C VAL A 207 5.30 17.84 16.55
N SER A 208 6.60 18.09 16.35
CA SER A 208 7.23 19.38 16.66
C SER A 208 6.74 20.54 15.79
N VAL A 209 6.18 20.23 14.61
CA VAL A 209 5.60 21.20 13.67
C VAL A 209 4.07 21.08 13.58
N ASP A 210 3.43 20.49 14.58
CA ASP A 210 1.97 20.31 14.66
C ASP A 210 1.37 19.62 13.43
N TRP A 211 2.12 18.67 12.86
CA TRP A 211 1.77 17.96 11.63
C TRP A 211 1.49 18.83 10.41
N ASP A 212 2.04 20.05 10.35
CA ASP A 212 2.04 20.87 9.14
C ASP A 212 2.76 20.12 8.00
N GLN A 213 1.96 19.60 7.06
CA GLN A 213 2.47 18.73 6.01
C GLN A 213 3.38 19.46 5.02
N GLU A 214 3.14 20.75 4.78
CA GLU A 214 4.00 21.55 3.88
C GLU A 214 5.36 21.78 4.54
N GLN A 215 5.37 22.07 5.85
CA GLN A 215 6.60 22.20 6.62
C GLN A 215 7.36 20.87 6.70
N ILE A 216 6.67 19.73 6.86
CA ILE A 216 7.35 18.42 6.86
C ILE A 216 7.98 18.11 5.50
N VAL A 217 7.30 18.41 4.39
CA VAL A 217 7.89 18.22 3.06
C VAL A 217 9.12 19.11 2.87
N SER A 218 9.05 20.38 3.27
CA SER A 218 10.15 21.32 3.05
C SER A 218 11.36 21.06 3.98
N GLU A 219 11.11 20.81 5.26
CA GLU A 219 12.14 20.82 6.33
C GLU A 219 12.38 19.44 6.98
N GLY A 220 11.50 18.46 6.78
CA GLY A 220 11.58 17.16 7.45
C GLY A 220 12.83 16.34 7.09
N PRO A 221 13.27 15.41 7.96
CA PRO A 221 14.54 14.72 7.79
C PRO A 221 14.55 13.66 6.66
N PHE A 222 13.39 13.35 6.07
CA PHE A 222 13.23 12.35 5.01
C PHE A 222 12.27 12.88 3.93
N LEU A 223 12.66 12.73 2.66
CA LEU A 223 11.80 13.03 1.51
C LEU A 223 12.24 12.22 0.29
N MET A 224 11.45 11.21 -0.06
CA MET A 224 11.73 10.30 -1.18
C MET A 224 10.59 10.32 -2.20
N ALA A 225 10.91 10.42 -3.48
CA ALA A 225 9.96 10.08 -4.54
C ALA A 225 9.78 8.55 -4.56
N ASP A 226 8.54 8.10 -4.45
CA ASP A 226 8.19 6.68 -4.44
C ASP A 226 7.52 6.26 -5.77
N PRO A 227 8.16 5.40 -6.58
CA PRO A 227 7.54 4.85 -7.78
C PRO A 227 6.21 4.14 -7.50
N GLY A 228 6.12 3.35 -6.42
CA GLY A 228 4.92 2.60 -6.08
C GLY A 228 3.72 3.50 -5.79
N ILE A 229 3.88 4.50 -4.92
CA ILE A 229 2.83 5.48 -4.64
C ILE A 229 2.48 6.28 -5.89
N THR A 230 3.48 6.69 -6.67
CA THR A 230 3.27 7.45 -7.91
C THR A 230 2.36 6.69 -8.87
N PHE A 231 2.60 5.40 -9.10
CA PHE A 231 1.78 4.60 -10.00
C PHE A 231 0.41 4.24 -9.41
N ILE A 232 0.33 3.96 -8.10
CA ILE A 232 -0.96 3.75 -7.43
C ILE A 232 -1.83 4.99 -7.54
N LEU A 233 -1.28 6.18 -7.25
CA LEU A 233 -2.01 7.43 -7.33
C LEU A 233 -2.43 7.77 -8.77
N LEU A 234 -1.57 7.51 -9.76
CA LEU A 234 -1.90 7.72 -11.16
C LEU A 234 -3.09 6.84 -11.58
N ARG A 235 -3.08 5.55 -11.22
CA ARG A 235 -4.23 4.66 -11.42
C ARG A 235 -5.45 5.14 -10.65
N ALA A 236 -5.29 5.55 -9.40
CA ALA A 236 -6.39 6.01 -8.58
C ALA A 236 -7.06 7.25 -9.19
N HIS A 237 -6.30 8.18 -9.79
CA HIS A 237 -6.89 9.31 -10.53
C HIS A 237 -7.73 8.84 -11.72
N GLU A 238 -7.23 7.87 -12.49
CA GLU A 238 -7.98 7.29 -13.62
C GLU A 238 -9.28 6.62 -13.16
N ASP A 239 -9.24 5.87 -12.05
CA ASP A 239 -10.45 5.27 -11.47
C ASP A 239 -11.39 6.33 -10.88
N LEU A 240 -10.86 7.39 -10.27
CA LEU A 240 -11.68 8.49 -9.75
C LEU A 240 -12.40 9.25 -10.88
N ILE A 241 -11.76 9.41 -12.04
CA ILE A 241 -12.40 9.99 -13.24
C ILE A 241 -13.59 9.12 -13.67
N VAL A 242 -13.41 7.80 -13.75
CA VAL A 242 -14.50 6.87 -14.11
C VAL A 242 -15.66 6.97 -13.12
N LEU A 243 -15.37 7.05 -11.82
CA LEU A 243 -16.39 7.20 -10.79
C LEU A 243 -17.13 8.55 -10.89
N GLY A 244 -16.40 9.65 -11.14
CA GLY A 244 -16.98 10.97 -11.31
C GLY A 244 -17.89 11.06 -12.53
N GLU A 245 -17.45 10.52 -13.67
CA GLU A 245 -18.24 10.45 -14.90
C GLU A 245 -19.54 9.65 -14.70
N ALA A 246 -19.47 8.54 -13.96
CA ALA A 246 -20.64 7.72 -13.65
C ALA A 246 -21.66 8.46 -12.76
N LEU A 247 -21.20 9.40 -11.93
CA LEU A 247 -22.04 10.24 -11.07
C LEU A 247 -22.50 11.54 -11.75
N GLY A 248 -21.95 11.89 -12.92
CA GLY A 248 -22.18 13.16 -13.60
C GLY A 248 -21.44 14.35 -12.96
N GLU A 249 -20.34 14.11 -12.25
CA GLU A 249 -19.49 15.12 -11.63
C GLU A 249 -18.46 15.67 -12.65
N ASP A 250 -17.93 16.88 -12.40
CA ASP A 250 -16.81 17.42 -13.19
C ASP A 250 -15.49 16.76 -12.79
N THR A 251 -14.79 16.19 -13.76
CA THR A 251 -13.54 15.44 -13.58
C THR A 251 -12.33 16.16 -14.18
N SER A 252 -12.48 17.39 -14.68
CA SER A 252 -11.41 18.14 -15.36
C SER A 252 -10.19 18.40 -14.46
N GLU A 253 -10.43 18.64 -13.17
CA GLU A 253 -9.36 18.82 -12.17
C GLU A 253 -8.53 17.53 -12.01
N VAL A 254 -9.21 16.39 -11.86
CA VAL A 254 -8.56 15.07 -11.71
C VAL A 254 -7.81 14.66 -12.99
N GLN A 255 -8.37 14.99 -14.16
CA GLN A 255 -7.70 14.77 -15.44
C GLN A 255 -6.40 15.58 -15.54
N THR A 256 -6.40 16.82 -15.04
CA THR A 256 -5.20 17.66 -14.98
C THR A 256 -4.14 17.04 -14.07
N TRP A 257 -4.54 16.57 -12.88
CA TRP A 257 -3.65 15.87 -11.95
C TRP A 257 -3.04 14.59 -12.55
N ALA A 258 -3.87 13.76 -13.19
CA ALA A 258 -3.42 12.53 -13.86
C ALA A 258 -2.38 12.84 -14.95
N ASN A 259 -2.64 13.86 -15.78
CA ASN A 259 -1.71 14.27 -16.84
C ASN A 259 -0.38 14.80 -16.30
N ASN A 260 -0.43 15.60 -15.22
CA ASN A 260 0.77 16.16 -14.59
C ASN A 260 1.62 15.05 -13.96
N LEU A 261 0.99 14.16 -13.17
CA LEU A 261 1.67 13.04 -12.55
C LEU A 261 2.22 12.05 -13.60
N ARG A 262 1.46 11.77 -14.66
CA ARG A 262 1.94 10.95 -15.79
C ARG A 262 3.15 11.57 -16.47
N SER A 263 3.21 12.89 -16.59
CA SER A 263 4.37 13.58 -17.18
C SER A 263 5.61 13.51 -16.29
N SER A 264 5.41 13.41 -14.97
CA SER A 264 6.52 13.39 -14.00
C SER A 264 7.22 12.03 -13.87
N VAL A 265 6.61 10.93 -14.31
CA VAL A 265 7.17 9.57 -14.17
C VAL A 265 8.55 9.40 -14.81
N SER A 266 8.88 10.22 -15.81
CA SER A 266 10.22 10.24 -16.43
C SER A 266 11.32 10.69 -15.45
N GLY A 267 10.98 11.49 -14.44
CA GLY A 267 11.89 11.98 -13.40
C GLY A 267 12.32 10.93 -12.38
N ILE A 268 11.65 9.78 -12.35
CA ILE A 268 11.99 8.61 -11.53
C ILE A 268 12.45 7.40 -12.37
N TRP A 269 12.74 7.59 -13.66
CA TRP A 269 13.36 6.55 -14.49
C TRP A 269 14.88 6.58 -14.32
N ASN A 270 15.48 5.51 -13.79
CA ASN A 270 16.93 5.37 -13.68
C ASN A 270 17.48 4.65 -14.92
N PRO A 271 18.22 5.34 -15.81
CA PRO A 271 18.76 4.74 -17.03
C PRO A 271 19.89 3.73 -16.77
N ASN A 272 20.55 3.76 -15.60
CA ASN A 272 21.57 2.76 -15.28
C ASN A 272 20.92 1.46 -14.82
N LEU A 273 19.83 1.56 -14.06
CA LEU A 273 19.05 0.41 -13.60
C LEU A 273 18.11 -0.15 -14.68
N GLN A 274 17.75 0.69 -15.66
CA GLN A 274 16.73 0.40 -16.68
C GLN A 274 15.37 0.08 -16.04
N ALA A 275 15.04 0.80 -14.97
CA ALA A 275 13.80 0.65 -14.21
C ALA A 275 13.38 1.98 -13.58
N TYR A 276 12.16 2.02 -13.05
CA TYR A 276 11.74 3.08 -12.17
C TYR A 276 12.37 2.89 -10.79
N ASP A 277 12.93 3.95 -10.22
CA ASP A 277 13.79 3.89 -9.04
C ASP A 277 13.42 5.01 -8.08
N ALA A 278 13.40 4.69 -6.79
CA ALA A 278 13.18 5.67 -5.75
C ALA A 278 14.28 6.74 -5.79
N ARG A 279 13.90 7.98 -5.49
CA ARG A 279 14.82 9.12 -5.61
C ARG A 279 14.76 9.98 -4.37
N ASN A 280 15.90 10.23 -3.75
CA ASN A 280 16.01 11.21 -2.68
C ASN A 280 15.80 12.60 -3.29
N LEU A 281 14.70 13.25 -2.90
CA LEU A 281 14.33 14.55 -3.48
C LEU A 281 15.17 15.70 -2.94
N ARG A 282 15.87 15.51 -1.82
CA ARG A 282 16.80 16.49 -1.25
C ARG A 282 18.15 16.49 -1.98
N THR A 283 18.68 15.31 -2.29
CA THR A 283 20.00 15.19 -2.97
C THR A 283 19.89 15.03 -4.48
N GLY A 284 18.73 14.60 -4.97
CA GLY A 284 18.50 14.25 -6.37
C GLY A 284 19.05 12.88 -6.76
N GLU A 285 19.59 12.10 -5.81
CA GLU A 285 20.19 10.78 -6.05
C GLU A 285 19.14 9.68 -6.12
N PHE A 286 19.35 8.73 -7.03
CA PHE A 286 18.56 7.49 -7.11
C PHE A 286 19.02 6.49 -6.05
N ALA A 287 18.10 5.67 -5.53
CA ALA A 287 18.42 4.60 -4.59
C ALA A 287 19.33 3.54 -5.25
N GLY A 288 19.22 3.36 -6.57
CA GLY A 288 20.05 2.41 -7.32
C GLY A 288 19.63 0.97 -7.07
N ILE A 289 18.38 0.74 -6.66
CA ILE A 289 17.84 -0.56 -6.28
C ILE A 289 16.55 -0.83 -7.03
N LEU A 290 16.39 -2.06 -7.51
CA LEU A 290 15.14 -2.53 -8.10
C LEU A 290 14.20 -3.05 -7.00
N GLY A 291 13.31 -2.18 -6.52
CA GLY A 291 12.20 -2.54 -5.63
C GLY A 291 10.94 -2.93 -6.41
N SER A 292 10.05 -3.73 -5.81
CA SER A 292 8.81 -4.16 -6.48
C SER A 292 7.85 -3.00 -6.81
N GLY A 293 8.01 -1.84 -6.15
CA GLY A 293 7.28 -0.61 -6.49
C GLY A 293 7.49 -0.17 -7.94
N ALA A 294 8.63 -0.50 -8.56
CA ALA A 294 8.91 -0.22 -9.97
C ALA A 294 7.92 -0.93 -10.91
N PHE A 295 7.51 -2.15 -10.57
CA PHE A 295 6.60 -2.96 -11.39
C PHE A 295 5.14 -2.53 -11.27
N LEU A 296 4.80 -1.65 -10.30
CA LEU A 296 3.48 -1.00 -10.32
C LEU A 296 3.32 -0.05 -11.51
N ALA A 297 4.37 0.20 -12.30
CA ALA A 297 4.24 0.87 -13.59
C ALA A 297 3.19 0.21 -14.51
N TYR A 298 3.00 -1.11 -14.45
CA TYR A 298 1.95 -1.79 -15.23
C TYR A 298 0.54 -1.36 -14.79
N LEU A 299 0.33 -1.13 -13.48
CA LEU A 299 -0.95 -0.66 -12.94
C LEU A 299 -1.37 0.69 -13.53
N ALA A 300 -0.37 1.53 -13.84
CA ALA A 300 -0.55 2.86 -14.40
C ALA A 300 -0.24 2.91 -15.91
N ASN A 301 -0.21 1.79 -16.62
CA ASN A 301 0.12 1.73 -18.05
C ASN A 301 1.39 2.54 -18.42
N ALA A 302 2.44 2.38 -17.62
CA ALA A 302 3.73 3.03 -17.76
C ALA A 302 4.87 2.01 -18.01
N GLY A 303 4.53 0.81 -18.47
CA GLY A 303 5.49 -0.24 -18.81
C GLY A 303 6.46 0.19 -19.92
N ARG A 304 7.64 -0.43 -19.93
CA ARG A 304 8.69 -0.23 -20.95
C ARG A 304 9.36 -1.56 -21.28
N PRO A 305 9.89 -1.76 -22.51
CA PRO A 305 10.59 -3.00 -22.87
C PRO A 305 11.76 -3.34 -21.93
N GLU A 306 12.46 -2.33 -21.43
CA GLU A 306 13.58 -2.53 -20.51
C GLU A 306 13.09 -2.94 -19.11
N LEU A 307 11.96 -2.38 -18.67
CA LEU A 307 11.30 -2.81 -17.43
C LEU A 307 10.77 -4.24 -17.54
N ASP A 308 10.24 -4.65 -18.70
CA ASP A 308 9.83 -6.04 -18.95
C ASP A 308 11.01 -7.01 -18.78
N THR A 309 12.20 -6.61 -19.20
CA THR A 309 13.42 -7.39 -19.00
C THR A 309 13.76 -7.51 -17.51
N GLN A 310 13.67 -6.40 -16.77
CA GLN A 310 13.91 -6.41 -15.31
C GLN A 310 12.87 -7.24 -14.55
N LEU A 311 11.58 -7.14 -14.92
CA LEU A 311 10.51 -7.95 -14.36
C LEU A 311 10.81 -9.43 -14.55
N MET A 312 11.09 -9.85 -15.78
CA MET A 312 11.34 -11.27 -16.06
C MET A 312 12.62 -11.78 -15.41
N ARG A 313 13.68 -10.96 -15.30
CA ARG A 313 14.90 -11.31 -14.56
C ARG A 313 14.57 -11.61 -13.10
N ALA A 314 13.98 -10.64 -12.39
CA ALA A 314 13.67 -10.79 -10.97
C ALA A 314 12.66 -11.92 -10.70
N TRP A 315 11.63 -12.03 -11.54
CA TRP A 315 10.58 -13.03 -11.36
C TRP A 315 11.03 -14.45 -11.70
N ASN A 316 11.91 -14.64 -12.70
CA ASN A 316 12.45 -15.97 -13.03
C ASN A 316 13.50 -16.46 -12.04
N ALA A 317 14.06 -15.58 -11.21
CA ALA A 317 14.99 -15.94 -10.14
C ALA A 317 14.30 -16.51 -8.89
N VAL A 318 12.96 -16.43 -8.83
CA VAL A 318 12.13 -16.97 -7.73
C VAL A 318 11.04 -17.90 -8.27
N THR A 319 10.32 -18.59 -7.38
CA THR A 319 9.29 -19.57 -7.75
C THR A 319 7.87 -19.06 -7.50
N TYR A 320 7.67 -18.21 -6.50
CA TYR A 320 6.34 -17.85 -6.01
C TYR A 320 6.13 -16.34 -6.01
N GLY A 321 5.50 -15.83 -7.07
CA GLY A 321 5.12 -14.43 -7.20
C GLY A 321 6.31 -13.50 -7.38
N ILE A 322 6.03 -12.20 -7.42
CA ILE A 322 7.08 -11.18 -7.60
C ILE A 322 7.69 -10.88 -6.22
N PRO A 323 9.04 -10.92 -6.08
CA PRO A 323 9.70 -10.62 -4.82
C PRO A 323 9.68 -9.12 -4.55
N SER A 324 9.63 -8.71 -3.28
CA SER A 324 9.56 -7.29 -2.92
C SER A 324 10.86 -6.51 -3.18
N ALA A 325 11.99 -7.21 -3.30
CA ALA A 325 13.31 -6.67 -3.59
C ALA A 325 14.05 -7.60 -4.57
N ASP A 326 15.02 -7.06 -5.31
CA ASP A 326 15.79 -7.78 -6.32
C ASP A 326 16.53 -9.03 -5.76
N PRO A 327 16.16 -10.25 -6.19
CA PRO A 327 16.73 -11.49 -5.67
C PRO A 327 18.22 -11.70 -6.02
N GLU A 328 18.77 -10.93 -6.96
CA GLU A 328 20.18 -11.00 -7.34
C GLU A 328 21.08 -10.04 -6.55
N THR A 329 20.51 -9.29 -5.59
CA THR A 329 21.26 -8.31 -4.80
C THR A 329 21.59 -8.81 -3.38
N PRO A 330 22.69 -8.33 -2.76
CA PRO A 330 23.03 -8.70 -1.38
C PRO A 330 22.01 -8.27 -0.31
N SER A 331 21.16 -7.28 -0.62
CA SER A 331 20.12 -6.80 0.30
C SER A 331 18.88 -7.71 0.31
N PHE A 332 18.80 -8.67 -0.61
CA PHE A 332 17.73 -9.66 -0.66
C PHE A 332 17.77 -10.57 0.56
N ASN A 333 16.64 -10.65 1.25
CA ASN A 333 16.39 -11.62 2.29
C ASN A 333 14.96 -12.14 2.09
N PRO A 334 14.78 -13.42 1.75
CA PRO A 334 13.51 -13.96 1.30
C PRO A 334 12.43 -13.99 2.39
N ARG A 335 12.79 -13.74 3.66
CA ARG A 335 11.88 -13.81 4.82
C ARG A 335 11.81 -12.53 5.64
N LYS A 336 12.55 -11.48 5.25
CA LYS A 336 12.61 -10.22 5.99
C LYS A 336 11.72 -9.16 5.37
N TYR A 337 10.44 -9.19 5.72
CA TYR A 337 9.46 -8.14 5.46
C TYR A 337 9.48 -7.60 4.01
N TRP A 338 9.86 -6.35 3.76
CA TRP A 338 9.90 -5.76 2.41
C TRP A 338 11.26 -5.90 1.70
N ARG A 339 12.16 -6.75 2.21
CA ARG A 339 13.50 -6.99 1.63
C ARG A 339 13.62 -8.28 0.80
N GLY A 340 12.52 -8.87 0.34
CA GLY A 340 12.57 -10.07 -0.49
C GLY A 340 11.26 -10.84 -0.61
N PRO A 341 10.46 -11.02 0.46
CA PRO A 341 9.20 -11.75 0.39
C PRO A 341 8.28 -11.37 -0.77
N SER A 342 7.45 -12.32 -1.23
CA SER A 342 6.31 -12.01 -2.11
C SER A 342 5.08 -11.67 -1.29
N TRP A 343 4.35 -10.65 -1.74
CA TRP A 343 3.22 -10.05 -1.04
C TRP A 343 1.95 -10.17 -1.90
N PRO A 344 0.91 -10.89 -1.45
CA PRO A 344 -0.33 -11.06 -2.22
C PRO A 344 -0.96 -9.73 -2.65
N VAL A 345 -0.90 -8.71 -1.80
CA VAL A 345 -1.43 -7.37 -2.07
C VAL A 345 -0.74 -6.67 -3.24
N MET A 346 0.59 -6.77 -3.33
CA MET A 346 1.36 -6.21 -4.44
C MET A 346 1.15 -6.99 -5.72
N ASN A 347 1.12 -8.33 -5.62
CA ASN A 347 0.85 -9.19 -6.76
C ASN A 347 -0.53 -8.88 -7.36
N ALA A 348 -1.54 -8.61 -6.53
CA ALA A 348 -2.88 -8.25 -6.99
C ALA A 348 -2.91 -6.91 -7.75
N LEU A 349 -2.23 -5.88 -7.24
CA LEU A 349 -2.11 -4.60 -7.94
C LEU A 349 -1.40 -4.77 -9.29
N MET A 350 -0.30 -5.51 -9.32
CA MET A 350 0.41 -5.78 -10.58
C MET A 350 -0.45 -6.58 -11.55
N ALA A 351 -1.21 -7.56 -11.06
CA ALA A 351 -2.12 -8.37 -11.88
C ALA A 351 -3.23 -7.54 -12.53
N ILE A 352 -3.80 -6.56 -11.81
CA ILE A 352 -4.76 -5.60 -12.39
C ILE A 352 -4.11 -4.89 -13.59
N GLY A 353 -2.91 -4.32 -13.39
CA GLY A 353 -2.18 -3.64 -14.45
C GLY A 353 -1.79 -4.53 -15.64
N LEU A 354 -1.29 -5.74 -15.37
CA LEU A 354 -0.94 -6.71 -16.41
C LEU A 354 -2.15 -7.11 -17.25
N LYS A 355 -3.31 -7.31 -16.60
CA LYS A 355 -4.57 -7.61 -17.29
C LYS A 355 -4.99 -6.45 -18.20
N ASP A 356 -4.97 -5.22 -17.68
CA ASP A 356 -5.33 -4.02 -18.44
C ASP A 356 -4.37 -3.78 -19.63
N ALA A 357 -3.10 -4.15 -19.47
CA ALA A 357 -2.09 -4.13 -20.54
C ALA A 357 -2.18 -5.32 -21.53
N GLY A 358 -3.17 -6.21 -21.39
CA GLY A 358 -3.34 -7.38 -22.26
C GLY A 358 -2.32 -8.50 -22.05
N ARG A 359 -1.56 -8.49 -20.94
CA ARG A 359 -0.54 -9.48 -20.57
C ARG A 359 -1.15 -10.62 -19.75
N ALA A 360 -2.16 -11.26 -20.32
CA ALA A 360 -2.95 -12.30 -19.65
C ALA A 360 -2.12 -13.54 -19.25
N ASP A 361 -1.08 -13.86 -20.00
CA ASP A 361 -0.13 -14.92 -19.68
C ASP A 361 0.64 -14.64 -18.39
N LEU A 362 1.13 -13.41 -18.23
CA LEU A 362 1.82 -12.97 -17.02
C LEU A 362 0.84 -12.85 -15.85
N GLU A 363 -0.33 -12.24 -16.05
CA GLU A 363 -1.35 -12.18 -15.00
C GLU A 363 -1.71 -13.58 -14.48
N LYS A 364 -1.94 -14.54 -15.39
CA LYS A 364 -2.25 -15.92 -15.02
C LYS A 364 -1.12 -16.58 -14.23
N ARG A 365 0.14 -16.41 -14.67
CA ARG A 365 1.30 -16.93 -13.94
C ARG A 365 1.33 -16.36 -12.51
N LEU A 366 1.18 -15.05 -12.36
CA LEU A 366 1.22 -14.37 -11.07
C LEU A 366 0.09 -14.83 -10.16
N ARG A 367 -1.10 -15.04 -10.73
CA ARG A 367 -2.28 -15.56 -10.01
C ARG A 367 -2.05 -16.99 -9.55
N ASP A 368 -1.58 -17.88 -10.42
CA ASP A 368 -1.35 -19.29 -10.10
C ASP A 368 -0.28 -19.46 -9.01
N GLU A 369 0.81 -18.70 -9.09
CA GLU A 369 1.88 -18.72 -8.09
C GLU A 369 1.40 -18.15 -6.74
N THR A 370 0.62 -17.06 -6.75
CA THR A 370 0.00 -16.49 -5.54
C THR A 370 -1.00 -17.46 -4.91
N ALA A 371 -1.81 -18.13 -5.73
CA ALA A 371 -2.74 -19.14 -5.28
C ALA A 371 -2.02 -20.35 -4.68
N ALA A 372 -0.87 -20.75 -5.23
CA ALA A 372 -0.07 -21.86 -4.72
C ALA A 372 0.46 -21.59 -3.30
N LEU A 373 0.95 -20.36 -3.04
CA LEU A 373 1.37 -19.91 -1.70
C LEU A 373 0.23 -20.09 -0.67
N ILE A 374 -0.95 -19.58 -0.99
CA ILE A 374 -2.14 -19.59 -0.11
C ILE A 374 -2.67 -21.02 0.07
N ARG A 375 -2.71 -21.84 -0.99
CA ARG A 375 -3.14 -23.25 -0.89
C ARG A 375 -2.23 -24.07 0.00
N LYS A 376 -0.91 -23.80 -0.03
CA LYS A 376 0.08 -24.57 0.72
C LYS A 376 0.12 -24.19 2.20
N HIS A 377 -0.06 -22.90 2.51
CA HIS A 377 0.23 -22.37 3.85
C HIS A 377 -0.90 -21.55 4.48
N GLY A 378 -1.98 -21.27 3.77
CA GLY A 378 -3.09 -20.45 4.26
C GLY A 378 -2.84 -18.95 4.10
N PHE A 379 -3.44 -18.15 4.98
CA PHE A 379 -3.58 -16.70 4.81
C PHE A 379 -2.59 -15.94 5.70
N TYR A 380 -1.39 -15.71 5.18
CA TYR A 380 -0.34 -14.96 5.87
C TYR A 380 -0.08 -13.61 5.21
N GLU A 381 0.56 -12.71 5.95
CA GLU A 381 0.91 -11.36 5.51
C GLU A 381 1.79 -11.39 4.24
N TYR A 382 2.83 -12.24 4.23
CA TYR A 382 3.76 -12.44 3.11
C TYR A 382 4.41 -13.82 3.14
N PHE A 383 5.10 -14.17 2.06
CA PHE A 383 5.68 -15.51 1.86
C PHE A 383 7.09 -15.44 1.30
N ASP A 384 7.93 -16.42 1.67
CA ASP A 384 9.21 -16.66 1.03
C ASP A 384 9.00 -17.00 -0.47
N PRO A 385 9.56 -16.22 -1.41
CA PRO A 385 9.28 -16.40 -2.83
C PRO A 385 10.04 -17.59 -3.44
N LEU A 386 10.94 -18.23 -2.68
CA LEU A 386 11.72 -19.39 -3.12
C LEU A 386 11.04 -20.71 -2.72
N ASP A 387 10.55 -20.81 -1.48
CA ASP A 387 10.03 -22.07 -0.93
C ASP A 387 8.59 -22.02 -0.39
N ALA A 388 7.95 -20.84 -0.48
CA ALA A 388 6.60 -20.53 -0.01
C ALA A 388 6.44 -20.44 1.52
N THR A 389 7.50 -20.50 2.32
CA THR A 389 7.41 -20.40 3.79
C THR A 389 6.58 -19.18 4.21
N PRO A 390 5.49 -19.35 4.98
CA PRO A 390 4.65 -18.24 5.42
C PRO A 390 5.38 -17.40 6.48
N CYS A 391 5.26 -16.08 6.39
CA CYS A 391 5.92 -15.13 7.27
C CYS A 391 4.96 -14.02 7.71
N GLY A 392 5.33 -13.28 8.76
CA GLY A 392 4.50 -12.21 9.32
C GLY A 392 3.24 -12.71 10.06
N GLY A 393 2.19 -11.90 10.06
CA GLY A 393 0.91 -12.24 10.68
C GLY A 393 0.16 -13.38 9.96
N ASN A 394 -0.48 -14.27 10.71
CA ASN A 394 -1.41 -15.27 10.17
C ASN A 394 -2.85 -14.72 10.12
N ASP A 395 -3.78 -15.50 9.55
CA ASP A 395 -5.19 -15.11 9.37
C ASP A 395 -5.32 -13.66 8.85
N PHE A 396 -4.51 -13.32 7.84
CA PHE A 396 -4.33 -11.94 7.38
C PHE A 396 -5.47 -11.50 6.45
N SER A 397 -6.09 -10.36 6.76
CA SER A 397 -7.32 -9.88 6.12
C SER A 397 -7.14 -9.56 4.64
N TRP A 398 -6.07 -8.85 4.24
CA TRP A 398 -5.88 -8.63 2.79
C TRP A 398 -5.64 -9.95 2.06
N THR A 399 -5.05 -10.98 2.68
CA THR A 399 -4.69 -12.21 1.94
C THR A 399 -5.95 -13.02 1.72
N ALA A 400 -6.86 -12.99 2.71
CA ALA A 400 -8.21 -13.49 2.56
C ALA A 400 -9.00 -12.72 1.48
N ALA A 401 -8.91 -11.39 1.47
CA ALA A 401 -9.56 -10.57 0.44
C ALA A 401 -9.03 -10.89 -0.96
N ILE A 402 -7.71 -10.93 -1.14
CA ILE A 402 -7.04 -11.23 -2.41
C ILE A 402 -7.39 -12.64 -2.91
N TRP A 403 -7.50 -13.63 -2.02
CA TRP A 403 -7.99 -14.95 -2.40
C TRP A 403 -9.41 -14.90 -2.95
N LEU A 404 -10.32 -14.22 -2.24
CA LEU A 404 -11.72 -14.15 -2.63
C LEU A 404 -11.93 -13.37 -3.93
N THR A 405 -11.09 -12.38 -4.24
CA THR A 405 -11.30 -11.49 -5.39
C THR A 405 -10.50 -11.88 -6.62
N TRP A 406 -9.32 -12.48 -6.44
CA TRP A 406 -8.37 -12.70 -7.53
C TRP A 406 -7.66 -14.06 -7.45
N ALA A 407 -6.81 -14.30 -6.45
CA ALA A 407 -5.93 -15.47 -6.43
C ALA A 407 -6.68 -16.82 -6.34
N GLY A 408 -7.84 -16.85 -5.68
CA GLY A 408 -8.69 -18.03 -5.56
C GLY A 408 -9.68 -18.21 -6.71
N GLN A 409 -9.75 -17.27 -7.65
CA GLN A 409 -10.67 -17.37 -8.78
C GLN A 409 -10.10 -18.33 -9.84
N ASP A 410 -10.92 -19.30 -10.25
CA ASP A 410 -10.64 -20.10 -11.45
C ASP A 410 -10.64 -19.19 -12.69
N ASP A 411 -9.94 -19.59 -13.75
CA ASP A 411 -10.08 -18.98 -15.08
C ASP A 411 -11.52 -19.15 -15.57
N LYS A 412 -12.41 -18.21 -15.20
CA LYS A 412 -13.76 -18.11 -15.76
C LYS A 412 -13.75 -17.73 -17.26
N GLY A 413 -12.58 -17.70 -17.89
CA GLY A 413 -12.35 -17.41 -19.31
C GLY A 413 -11.93 -18.61 -20.17
N ALA A 414 -11.96 -19.84 -19.65
CA ALA A 414 -11.79 -21.07 -20.43
C ALA A 414 -13.05 -21.94 -20.36
N ALA A 415 -14.15 -21.44 -20.93
CA ALA A 415 -15.33 -22.23 -21.27
C ALA A 415 -15.70 -21.96 -22.73
#